data_AF-A0A7V9H9R8-F1
#
_entry.id   AF-A0A7V9H9R8-F1
#
_cell.length_a   1.000
_cell.length_b   1.000
_cell.length_c   1.000
_cell.angle_alpha   90.00
_cell.angle_beta   90.00
_cell.angle_gamma   90.00
#
_symmetry.space_group_name_H-M   'P 1'
#
loop_
_entity.id
_entity.type
_entity.pdbx_description
1 polymer ?
#
loop_
_entity_poly.entity_id
_entity_poly.type
_entity_poly.pdbx_seq_one_letter_code
_entity_poly.pdbx_strand_id
1 'polypeptide(L)'
;MPRSLYVAAAEAESGKSAIALGVLDLLARNVERVGIFRPVVRALEVADPVIELLRARIACEIPYEASAGVTYGDVHSDPDGAIAEIVSRFRGLERDCDAVLIVGTDYTDVGAATELWFNAQ
;
A
#
# COMPACT_ATOMS: atom_id res chain seq x y z
N MET A 1 -7.20 12.05 15.38
CA MET A 1 -7.64 11.01 14.42
C MET A 1 -6.71 11.08 13.24
N PRO A 2 -6.01 9.99 12.86
CA PRO A 2 -5.21 9.96 11.65
C PRO A 2 -6.12 10.13 10.42
N ARG A 3 -5.64 10.83 9.40
CA ARG A 3 -6.34 11.00 8.12
C ARG A 3 -5.77 9.98 7.14
N SER A 4 -6.49 8.89 6.93
CA SER A 4 -6.05 7.83 6.01
C SER A 4 -6.51 8.17 4.59
N LEU A 5 -5.55 8.35 3.67
CA LEU A 5 -5.81 8.72 2.28
C LEU A 5 -5.45 7.54 1.37
N TYR A 6 -6.48 6.98 0.75
CA TYR A 6 -6.35 5.79 -0.08
C TYR A 6 -6.09 6.18 -1.54
N VAL A 7 -4.97 5.74 -2.10
CA VAL A 7 -4.72 5.80 -3.54
C VAL A 7 -4.77 4.37 -4.08
N ALA A 8 -5.97 3.94 -4.45
CA ALA A 8 -6.18 2.68 -5.15
C ALA A 8 -5.74 2.83 -6.61
N ALA A 9 -4.83 1.98 -7.05
CA ALA A 9 -4.39 1.90 -8.43
C ALA A 9 -4.68 0.49 -8.94
N ALA A 10 -5.59 0.37 -9.91
CA ALA A 10 -6.03 -0.92 -10.45
C ALA A 10 -5.24 -1.41 -11.69
N GLU A 11 -4.27 -0.65 -12.24
CA GLU A 11 -3.63 -0.99 -13.53
C GLU A 11 -2.24 -0.35 -13.74
N ALA A 12 -1.33 -1.06 -14.42
CA ALA A 12 -0.07 -0.48 -14.92
C ALA A 12 -0.32 0.54 -16.06
N GLU A 13 0.53 1.56 -16.16
CA GLU A 13 0.59 2.61 -17.21
C GLU A 13 -0.38 3.82 -17.18
N SER A 14 -1.28 4.00 -16.20
CA SER A 14 -2.27 5.10 -16.26
C SER A 14 -1.86 6.48 -15.65
N GLY A 15 -0.57 6.77 -15.42
CA GLY A 15 -0.15 8.03 -14.77
C GLY A 15 -0.30 8.06 -13.24
N LYS A 16 -0.39 6.88 -12.62
CA LYS A 16 -0.73 6.67 -11.20
C LYS A 16 0.38 7.03 -10.21
N SER A 17 1.65 6.82 -10.57
CA SER A 17 2.79 7.26 -9.74
C SER A 17 2.81 8.77 -9.56
N ALA A 18 2.39 9.55 -10.57
CA ALA A 18 2.31 11.01 -10.46
C ALA A 18 1.21 11.46 -9.48
N ILE A 19 0.07 10.76 -9.43
CA ILE A 19 -1.00 11.04 -8.47
C ILE A 19 -0.58 10.65 -7.06
N ALA A 20 0.01 9.46 -6.87
CA ALA A 20 0.52 9.03 -5.57
C ALA A 20 1.62 9.98 -5.06
N LEU A 21 2.53 10.42 -5.94
CA LEU A 21 3.57 11.41 -5.62
C LEU A 21 2.99 12.79 -5.31
N GLY A 22 2.00 13.26 -6.08
CA GLY A 22 1.32 14.52 -5.82
C GLY A 22 0.54 14.51 -4.51
N VAL A 23 -0.13 13.40 -4.20
CA VAL A 23 -0.80 13.17 -2.93
C VAL A 23 0.20 13.12 -1.77
N LEU A 24 1.32 12.42 -1.95
CA LEU A 24 2.39 12.34 -0.96
C LEU A 24 2.97 13.73 -0.65
N ASP A 25 3.26 14.52 -1.69
CA ASP A 25 3.77 15.88 -1.55
C ASP A 25 2.75 16.81 -0.86
N LEU A 26 1.45 16.60 -1.08
CA LEU A 26 0.40 17.33 -0.36
C LEU A 26 0.32 16.91 1.11
N LEU A 27 0.38 15.61 1.41
CA LEU A 27 0.38 15.10 2.78
C LEU A 27 1.61 15.59 3.55
N ALA A 28 2.80 15.47 2.97
CA ALA A 28 4.06 15.90 3.58
C ALA A 28 4.14 17.39 3.89
N ARG A 29 3.31 18.23 3.24
CA ARG A 29 3.18 19.67 3.55
C ARG A 29 2.17 19.97 4.66
N ASN A 30 1.28 19.03 4.98
CA ASN A 30 0.12 19.25 5.84
C ASN A 30 0.13 18.44 7.13
N VAL A 31 1.02 17.43 7.25
CA VAL A 31 1.19 16.62 8.46
C VAL A 31 2.66 16.33 8.70
N GLU A 32 3.00 16.07 9.96
CA GLU A 32 4.38 15.83 10.40
C GLU A 32 4.83 14.40 10.11
N ARG A 33 3.96 13.40 10.34
CA ARG A 33 4.29 11.98 10.17
C ARG A 33 3.45 11.33 9.09
N VAL A 34 4.05 11.08 7.92
CA VAL A 34 3.42 10.35 6.82
C VAL A 34 3.97 8.93 6.73
N GLY A 35 3.09 7.94 6.83
CA GLY A 35 3.40 6.54 6.55
C GLY A 35 3.11 6.17 5.11
N ILE A 36 3.83 5.18 4.60
CA ILE A 36 3.59 4.56 3.29
C ILE A 36 3.27 3.10 3.55
N PHE A 37 2.22 2.58 2.92
CA PHE A 37 1.82 1.19 3.07
C PHE A 37 1.51 0.55 1.71
N ARG A 38 2.10 -0.61 1.45
CA ARG A 38 1.84 -1.44 0.29
C ARG A 38 1.28 -2.78 0.78
N PRO A 39 -0.04 -3.02 0.63
CA PRO A 39 -0.70 -4.19 1.22
C PRO A 39 -0.15 -5.53 0.74
N VAL A 40 0.23 -5.61 -0.53
CA VAL A 40 0.81 -6.81 -1.15
C VAL A 40 2.14 -6.44 -1.78
N VAL A 41 3.17 -7.26 -1.59
CA VAL A 41 4.49 -7.10 -2.21
C VAL A 41 4.90 -8.38 -2.91
N ARG A 42 5.90 -8.30 -3.79
CA ARG A 42 6.40 -9.49 -4.50
C ARG A 42 7.15 -10.45 -3.57
N ALA A 43 7.95 -9.93 -2.66
CA ALA A 43 8.73 -10.65 -1.67
C ALA A 43 8.99 -9.72 -0.47
N LEU A 44 9.23 -10.29 0.72
CA LEU A 44 9.59 -9.51 1.91
C LEU A 44 11.12 -9.35 2.04
N GLU A 45 11.88 -10.27 1.44
CA GLU A 45 13.34 -10.31 1.45
C GLU A 45 13.98 -9.35 0.44
N VAL A 46 13.18 -8.86 -0.52
CA VAL A 46 13.62 -7.92 -1.56
C VAL A 46 12.83 -6.63 -1.42
N ALA A 47 13.54 -5.50 -1.37
CA ALA A 47 12.92 -4.19 -1.25
C ALA A 47 11.99 -3.89 -2.44
N ASP A 48 10.75 -3.48 -2.16
CA ASP A 48 9.78 -3.07 -3.16
C ASP A 48 10.17 -1.68 -3.68
N PRO A 49 10.35 -1.51 -5.01
CA PRO A 49 10.84 -0.27 -5.58
C PRO A 49 9.88 0.91 -5.40
N VAL A 50 8.57 0.67 -5.24
CA VAL A 50 7.59 1.73 -4.99
C VAL A 50 7.70 2.23 -3.55
N ILE A 51 7.84 1.32 -2.59
CA ILE A 51 8.07 1.69 -1.19
C ILE A 51 9.35 2.52 -1.08
N GLU A 52 10.45 2.05 -1.68
CA GLU A 52 11.74 2.75 -1.62
C GLU A 52 11.69 4.14 -2.26
N LEU A 53 11.07 4.26 -3.45
CA LEU A 53 10.92 5.54 -4.13
C LEU A 53 10.15 6.56 -3.27
N LEU A 54 9.04 6.13 -2.68
CA LEU A 54 8.19 7.03 -1.89
C LEU A 54 8.87 7.40 -0.57
N ARG A 55 9.53 6.45 0.10
CA ARG A 55 10.30 6.71 1.34
C ARG A 55 11.44 7.67 1.10
N ALA A 56 12.16 7.56 -0.03
CA ALA A 56 13.24 8.49 -0.38
C ALA A 56 12.75 9.95 -0.58
N ARG A 57 11.44 10.16 -0.76
CA ARG A 57 10.86 11.48 -1.07
C ARG A 57 10.27 12.19 0.14
N ILE A 58 10.13 11.50 1.28
CA ILE A 58 9.67 12.05 2.56
C ILE A 58 10.70 11.84 3.65
N ALA A 59 10.81 12.77 4.60
CA ALA A 59 11.57 12.56 5.82
C ALA A 59 10.76 11.60 6.73
N CYS A 60 10.90 10.30 6.52
CA CYS A 60 10.14 9.27 7.21
C CYS A 60 11.09 8.34 7.96
N GLU A 61 10.98 8.29 9.29
CA GLU A 61 11.74 7.39 10.16
C GLU A 61 11.10 5.99 10.28
N ILE A 62 10.10 5.69 9.46
CA ILE A 62 9.39 4.41 9.51
C ILE A 62 10.24 3.32 8.83
N PRO A 63 10.43 2.17 9.50
CA PRO A 63 11.18 1.05 8.93
C PRO A 63 10.46 0.46 7.70
N TYR A 64 11.23 -0.06 6.74
CA TYR A 64 10.68 -0.62 5.50
C TYR A 64 9.63 -1.71 5.77
N GLU A 65 9.88 -2.53 6.78
CA GLU A 65 9.08 -3.68 7.16
C GLU A 65 7.67 -3.28 7.60
N ALA A 66 7.51 -2.07 8.16
CA ALA A 66 6.21 -1.53 8.53
C ALA A 66 5.42 -1.01 7.32
N SER A 67 6.08 -0.78 6.19
CA SER A 67 5.47 -0.34 4.94
C SER A 67 4.97 -1.48 4.05
N ALA A 68 5.29 -2.74 4.37
CA ALA A 68 4.89 -3.91 3.58
C ALA A 68 3.87 -4.77 4.34
N GLY A 69 2.77 -5.12 3.67
CA GLY A 69 1.78 -6.06 4.18
C GLY A 69 2.25 -7.51 4.05
N VAL A 70 1.74 -8.21 3.03
CA VAL A 70 1.99 -9.64 2.79
C VAL A 70 2.54 -9.89 1.38
N THR A 71 2.96 -11.12 1.08
CA THR A 71 3.36 -11.50 -0.28
C THR A 71 2.19 -12.04 -1.11
N TYR A 72 2.36 -12.10 -2.43
CA TYR A 72 1.42 -12.81 -3.30
C TYR A 72 1.27 -14.31 -2.97
N GLY A 73 2.33 -14.92 -2.45
CA GLY A 73 2.29 -16.32 -2.01
C GLY A 73 1.37 -16.51 -0.80
N ASP A 74 1.37 -15.55 0.13
CA ASP A 74 0.48 -15.55 1.29
C ASP A 74 -0.97 -15.42 0.84
N VAL A 75 -1.26 -14.48 -0.07
CA VAL A 75 -2.60 -14.27 -0.63
C VAL A 75 -3.12 -15.52 -1.36
N HIS A 76 -2.27 -16.22 -2.11
CA HIS A 76 -2.68 -17.44 -2.82
C HIS A 76 -2.90 -18.64 -1.88
N SER A 77 -2.13 -18.73 -0.80
CA SER A 77 -2.18 -19.87 0.11
C SER A 77 -3.30 -19.75 1.14
N ASP A 78 -3.56 -18.54 1.66
CA ASP A 78 -4.61 -18.25 2.62
C ASP A 78 -5.12 -16.80 2.43
N PRO A 79 -6.12 -16.58 1.55
CA PRO A 79 -6.66 -15.25 1.28
C PRO A 79 -7.22 -14.55 2.53
N ASP A 80 -7.95 -15.27 3.39
CA ASP A 80 -8.59 -14.70 4.58
C ASP A 80 -7.55 -14.35 5.64
N GLY A 81 -6.56 -15.23 5.86
CA GLY A 81 -5.41 -14.96 6.71
C GLY A 81 -4.58 -13.77 6.22
N ALA A 82 -4.37 -13.67 4.91
CA ALA A 82 -3.66 -12.55 4.29
C ALA A 82 -4.39 -11.21 4.52
N ILE A 83 -5.72 -11.17 4.38
CA ILE A 83 -6.51 -9.96 4.68
C ILE A 83 -6.37 -9.57 6.15
N ALA A 84 -6.48 -10.53 7.08
CA ALA A 84 -6.33 -10.27 8.50
C ALA A 84 -4.94 -9.69 8.85
N GLU A 85 -3.89 -10.24 8.24
CA GLU A 85 -2.51 -9.77 8.44
C GLU A 85 -2.28 -8.38 7.84
N ILE A 86 -2.80 -8.11 6.64
CA ILE A 86 -2.75 -6.77 6.03
C ILE A 86 -3.36 -5.72 6.96
N VAL A 87 -4.55 -6.01 7.52
CA VAL A 87 -5.24 -5.09 8.45
C VAL A 87 -4.44 -4.92 9.74
N SER A 88 -3.87 -6.01 10.28
CA SER A 88 -3.04 -5.99 11.48
C SER A 88 -1.82 -5.08 11.30
N ARG A 89 -1.08 -5.27 10.21
CA ARG A 89 0.11 -4.48 9.86
C ARG A 89 -0.21 -3.02 9.59
N PHE A 90 -1.28 -2.76 8.82
CA PHE A 90 -1.75 -1.40 8.57
C PHE A 90 -2.07 -0.66 9.87
N ARG A 91 -2.79 -1.29 10.81
CA ARG A 91 -3.07 -0.69 12.13
C ARG A 91 -1.82 -0.52 12.98
N GLY A 92 -0.81 -1.38 12.79
CA GLY A 92 0.52 -1.19 13.35
C GLY A 92 1.10 0.16 12.93
N LEU A 93 1.19 0.37 11.62
CA LEU A 93 1.72 1.58 11.01
C LEU A 93 0.89 2.84 11.32
N GLU A 94 -0.44 2.75 11.21
CA GLU A 94 -1.37 3.87 11.39
C GLU A 94 -1.26 4.51 12.78
N ARG A 95 -0.90 3.74 13.81
CA ARG A 95 -0.74 4.26 15.18
C ARG A 95 0.39 5.28 15.31
N ASP A 96 1.41 5.18 14.46
CA ASP A 96 2.61 6.02 14.51
C ASP A 96 2.57 7.16 13.49
N CYS A 97 1.52 7.24 12.68
CA CYS A 97 1.37 8.19 11.58
C CYS A 97 0.20 9.17 11.79
N ASP A 98 0.34 10.38 11.29
CA ASP A 98 -0.76 11.34 11.19
C ASP A 98 -1.60 11.12 9.91
N ALA A 99 -0.96 10.57 8.88
CA ALA A 99 -1.59 10.09 7.66
C ALA A 99 -0.81 8.89 7.09
N VAL A 100 -1.52 7.96 6.46
CA VAL A 100 -0.91 6.85 5.73
C VAL A 100 -1.34 6.91 4.27
N LEU A 101 -0.35 6.93 3.37
CA LEU A 101 -0.55 6.74 1.95
C LEU A 101 -0.51 5.23 1.64
N ILE A 102 -1.65 4.67 1.26
CA ILE A 102 -1.72 3.28 0.83
C ILE A 102 -1.58 3.22 -0.69
N VAL A 103 -0.68 2.37 -1.18
CA VAL A 103 -0.37 2.20 -2.60
C VAL A 103 -0.62 0.76 -3.02
N GLY A 104 -1.54 0.56 -3.96
CA GLY A 104 -1.82 -0.75 -4.54
C GLY A 104 -0.69 -1.29 -5.41
N THR A 105 -0.72 -2.58 -5.70
CA THR A 105 0.14 -3.21 -6.70
C THR A 105 -0.50 -3.16 -8.07
N ASP A 106 0.30 -2.88 -9.11
CA ASP A 106 -0.07 -3.25 -10.47
C ASP A 106 0.00 -4.79 -10.59
N TYR A 107 -0.86 -5.38 -11.42
CA TYR A 107 -1.00 -6.79 -11.87
C TYR A 107 -2.35 -7.43 -11.49
N THR A 108 -3.38 -7.47 -12.34
CA THR A 108 -3.58 -8.16 -13.65
C THR A 108 -3.61 -9.70 -13.69
N ASP A 109 -3.50 -10.44 -12.57
CA ASP A 109 -3.55 -11.92 -12.67
C ASP A 109 -4.28 -12.69 -11.54
N VAL A 110 -5.20 -12.05 -10.82
CA VAL A 110 -6.17 -12.78 -9.96
C VAL A 110 -7.55 -12.11 -9.87
N GLY A 111 -7.69 -10.87 -10.34
CA GLY A 111 -8.90 -10.06 -10.20
C GLY A 111 -9.91 -10.18 -11.34
N ALA A 112 -9.51 -10.35 -12.60
CA ALA A 112 -10.46 -10.22 -13.71
C ALA A 112 -11.59 -11.28 -13.70
N ALA A 113 -11.29 -12.51 -13.25
CA ALA A 113 -12.30 -13.57 -13.16
C ALA A 113 -13.13 -13.50 -11.86
N THR A 114 -12.53 -13.03 -10.77
CA THR A 114 -13.14 -13.02 -9.43
C THR A 114 -13.93 -11.73 -9.17
N GLU A 115 -13.45 -10.58 -9.65
CA GLU A 115 -14.13 -9.28 -9.57
C GLU A 115 -15.35 -9.20 -10.51
N LEU A 116 -15.34 -9.90 -11.64
CA LEU A 116 -16.53 -9.97 -12.51
C LEU A 116 -17.67 -10.74 -11.82
N TRP A 117 -17.35 -11.76 -11.02
CA TRP A 117 -18.37 -12.51 -10.27
C TRP A 117 -18.86 -11.73 -9.04
N PHE A 118 -17.97 -11.01 -8.34
CA PHE A 118 -18.34 -10.23 -7.16
C PHE A 118 -19.15 -8.95 -7.48
N ASN A 119 -18.93 -8.34 -8.65
CA ASN A 119 -19.68 -7.15 -9.08
C ASN A 119 -21.02 -7.47 -9.77
N ALA A 120 -21.33 -8.75 -10.01
CA ALA A 120 -22.62 -9.22 -10.53
C ALA A 120 -23.61 -9.63 -9.41
N GLN A 121 -23.34 -9.20 -8.17
CA GLN A 121 -24.21 -9.35 -6.99
C GLN A 121 -24.42 -8.02 -6.30
#